data_AF-A0A1Q3BC45-F1
#
_entry.id   AF-A0A1Q3BC45-F1
#
_cell.length_a   1.000
_cell.length_b   1.000
_cell.length_c   1.000
_cell.angle_alpha   90.00
_cell.angle_beta   90.00
_cell.angle_gamma   90.00
#
_symmetry.space_group_name_H-M   'P 1'
#
loop_
_entity.id
_entity.type
_entity.pdbx_description
1 polymer ?
#
loop_
_entity_poly.entity_id
_entity_poly.type
_entity_poly.pdbx_seq_one_letter_code
_entity_poly.pdbx_strand_id
1 'polypeptide(L)'
;LHDSRYVSVEEKMTMFLTIIGHNERYVVIKRRFQHSSQTIHKYFHEVLAAMMTFAREMIVTSTFDPNPDSPGAHKSQRRIFKVFYYPILYMFYIIKVFNV
;
A
#
# COMPACT_ATOMS: atom_id res chain seq x y z
N LEU A 1 1.69 8.13 -7.65
CA LEU A 1 0.26 7.83 -7.43
C LEU A 1 -0.46 9.16 -7.39
N HIS A 2 -1.47 9.36 -8.23
CA HIS A 2 -2.12 10.66 -8.41
C HIS A 2 -3.62 10.48 -8.62
N ASP A 3 -4.37 11.54 -8.33
CA ASP A 3 -5.79 11.61 -8.64
C ASP A 3 -6.01 11.49 -10.14
N SER A 4 -7.10 10.81 -10.51
CA SER A 4 -7.60 10.78 -11.88
C SER A 4 -8.81 11.69 -11.99
N ARG A 5 -9.17 12.08 -13.21
CA ARG A 5 -10.29 13.00 -13.50
C ARG A 5 -11.60 12.67 -12.76
N TYR A 6 -11.83 11.40 -12.44
CA TYR A 6 -13.06 10.91 -11.80
C TYR A 6 -12.82 10.03 -10.57
N VAL A 7 -11.57 9.77 -10.17
CA VAL A 7 -11.25 8.81 -9.10
C VAL A 7 -10.10 9.34 -8.27
N SER A 8 -10.32 9.53 -6.98
CA SER A 8 -9.30 10.02 -6.05
C SER A 8 -8.29 8.92 -5.69
N VAL A 9 -7.11 9.32 -5.22
CA VAL A 9 -6.12 8.40 -4.66
C VAL A 9 -6.73 7.59 -3.51
N GLU A 10 -7.56 8.19 -2.67
CA GLU A 10 -8.23 7.52 -1.55
C GLU A 10 -9.16 6.41 -2.03
N GLU A 11 -9.90 6.65 -3.11
CA GLU A 11 -10.78 5.64 -3.70
C GLU A 11 -9.95 4.47 -4.29
N LYS A 12 -8.85 4.77 -4.99
CA LYS A 12 -7.91 3.74 -5.48
C LYS A 12 -7.32 2.92 -4.32
N MET A 13 -6.92 3.59 -3.24
CA MET A 13 -6.40 2.94 -2.02
C MET A 13 -7.47 2.07 -1.37
N THR A 14 -8.71 2.53 -1.31
CA THR A 14 -9.83 1.77 -0.74
C THR A 14 -10.11 0.52 -1.55
N MET A 15 -10.13 0.62 -2.90
CA MET A 15 -10.27 -0.55 -3.77
C MET A 15 -9.14 -1.56 -3.54
N PHE A 16 -7.89 -1.08 -3.55
CA PHE A 16 -6.72 -1.92 -3.30
C PHE A 16 -6.83 -2.65 -1.96
N LEU A 17 -7.03 -1.91 -0.85
CA LEU A 17 -7.15 -2.44 0.51
C LEU A 17 -8.33 -3.42 0.66
N THR A 18 -9.45 -3.17 -0.02
CA THR A 18 -10.60 -4.08 0.03
C THR A 18 -10.28 -5.41 -0.66
N ILE A 19 -9.61 -5.38 -1.82
CA ILE A 19 -9.22 -6.57 -2.57
C ILE A 19 -8.28 -7.45 -1.74
N ILE A 20 -7.21 -6.87 -1.22
CA ILE A 20 -6.16 -7.60 -0.50
C ILE A 20 -6.51 -7.89 0.97
N GLY A 21 -7.28 -7.03 1.62
CA GLY A 21 -7.64 -7.16 3.03
C GLY A 21 -8.74 -8.19 3.27
N HIS A 22 -9.64 -8.35 2.30
CA HIS A 22 -10.77 -9.28 2.39
C HIS A 22 -10.73 -10.40 1.33
N ASN A 23 -9.67 -10.46 0.51
CA ASN A 23 -9.58 -11.36 -0.65
C ASN A 23 -10.81 -11.26 -1.57
N GLU A 24 -11.31 -10.04 -1.75
CA GLU A 24 -12.54 -9.78 -2.49
C GLU A 24 -12.30 -9.88 -3.99
N ARG A 25 -13.22 -10.56 -4.69
CA ARG A 25 -13.14 -10.68 -6.15
C ARG A 25 -13.45 -9.34 -6.81
N TYR A 26 -12.83 -9.08 -7.96
CA TYR A 26 -13.11 -7.89 -8.77
C TYR A 26 -14.60 -7.66 -9.08
N VAL A 27 -15.42 -8.72 -9.11
CA VAL A 27 -16.88 -8.63 -9.28
C VAL A 27 -17.56 -7.88 -8.14
N VAL A 28 -17.10 -8.05 -6.89
CA VAL A 28 -17.66 -7.37 -5.71
C VAL A 28 -17.24 -5.90 -5.71
N ILE A 29 -15.96 -5.64 -6.00
CA ILE A 29 -15.41 -4.28 -6.11
C ILE A 29 -16.09 -3.49 -7.24
N LYS A 30 -16.30 -4.12 -8.40
CA LYS A 30 -17.04 -3.53 -9.52
C LYS A 30 -18.45 -3.09 -9.12
N ARG A 31 -19.17 -3.90 -8.35
CA ARG A 31 -20.52 -3.53 -7.87
C ARG A 31 -20.47 -2.37 -6.87
N ARG A 32 -19.48 -2.36 -5.99
CA ARG A 32 -19.37 -1.37 -4.91
C ARG A 32 -18.91 0.00 -5.41
N PHE A 33 -17.90 0.04 -6.26
CA PHE A 33 -17.29 1.28 -6.76
C PHE A 33 -17.75 1.65 -8.18
N GLN A 34 -18.58 0.82 -8.82
CA GLN A 34 -19.17 1.05 -10.14
C GLN A 34 -18.15 1.27 -11.28
N HIS A 35 -16.91 0.80 -11.10
CA HIS A 35 -15.87 0.85 -12.12
C HIS A 35 -15.74 -0.48 -12.87
N SER A 36 -15.27 -0.41 -14.11
CA SER A 36 -14.98 -1.61 -14.90
C SER A 36 -13.86 -2.46 -14.27
N SER A 37 -13.85 -3.77 -14.53
CA SER A 37 -12.77 -4.65 -14.05
C SER A 37 -11.39 -4.20 -14.57
N GLN A 38 -11.31 -3.66 -15.78
CA GLN A 38 -10.08 -3.12 -16.36
C GLN A 38 -9.60 -1.88 -15.61
N THR A 39 -10.52 -0.98 -15.24
CA THR A 39 -10.24 0.21 -14.45
C THR A 39 -9.73 -0.17 -13.05
N ILE A 40 -10.40 -1.11 -12.40
CA ILE A 40 -10.00 -1.59 -11.06
C ILE A 40 -8.62 -2.25 -11.11
N HIS A 41 -8.37 -3.09 -12.13
CA HIS A 41 -7.05 -3.70 -12.33
C HIS A 41 -5.96 -2.65 -12.52
N LYS A 42 -6.21 -1.61 -13.32
CA LYS A 42 -5.26 -0.49 -13.50
C LYS A 42 -4.95 0.19 -12.16
N TYR A 43 -5.96 0.53 -11.38
CA TYR A 43 -5.76 1.19 -10.08
C TYR A 43 -5.08 0.30 -9.06
N PHE A 44 -5.38 -1.00 -9.06
CA PHE A 44 -4.71 -1.99 -8.23
C PHE A 44 -3.20 -1.96 -8.46
N HIS A 45 -2.77 -1.99 -9.73
CA HIS A 45 -1.34 -1.94 -10.07
C HIS A 45 -0.69 -0.58 -9.81
N GLU A 46 -1.39 0.54 -10.04
CA GLU A 46 -0.90 1.87 -9.69
C GLU A 46 -0.60 2.00 -8.19
N VAL A 47 -1.52 1.50 -7.35
CA VAL A 47 -1.35 1.50 -5.90
C VAL A 47 -0.26 0.52 -5.48
N LEU A 48 -0.24 -0.69 -6.04
CA LEU A 48 0.79 -1.69 -5.73
C LEU A 48 2.20 -1.16 -6.00
N ALA A 49 2.42 -0.52 -7.15
CA ALA A 49 3.72 0.06 -7.49
C ALA A 49 4.13 1.16 -6.49
N ALA A 50 3.20 2.04 -6.13
CA ALA A 50 3.47 3.08 -5.12
C ALA A 50 3.79 2.49 -3.75
N MET A 51 3.07 1.43 -3.34
CA MET A 51 3.33 0.72 -2.08
C MET A 51 4.68 0.02 -2.08
N MET A 52 5.12 -0.56 -3.20
CA MET A 52 6.46 -1.16 -3.31
C MET A 52 7.57 -0.10 -3.16
N THR A 53 7.42 1.07 -3.79
CA THR A 53 8.37 2.18 -3.64
C THR A 53 8.40 2.68 -2.20
N PHE A 54 7.23 2.89 -1.59
CA PHE A 54 7.13 3.27 -0.19
C PHE A 54 7.76 2.25 0.75
N ALA A 55 7.51 0.96 0.54
CA ALA A 55 8.12 -0.11 1.33
C ALA A 55 9.65 -0.10 1.19
N ARG A 56 10.18 0.13 -0.02
CA ARG A 56 11.63 0.25 -0.25
C ARG A 56 12.22 1.43 0.52
N GLU A 57 11.62 2.61 0.40
CA GLU A 57 12.07 3.81 1.13
C GLU A 57 12.04 3.59 2.64
N MET A 58 10.96 3.01 3.16
CA MET A 58 10.82 2.69 4.58
C MET A 58 11.87 1.69 5.06
N ILE A 59 12.16 0.63 4.29
CA ILE A 59 13.19 -0.36 4.63
C ILE A 59 14.59 0.27 4.58
N VAL A 60 14.90 1.06 3.55
CA VAL A 60 16.20 1.73 3.39
C VAL A 60 16.44 2.79 4.47
N THR A 61 15.40 3.47 4.96
CA THR A 61 15.55 4.41 6.09
C THR A 61 15.87 3.71 7.41
N SER A 62 15.67 2.38 7.51
CA SER A 62 16.02 1.60 8.71
C SER A 62 17.49 1.17 8.77
N THR A 63 18.22 1.23 7.66
CA THR A 63 19.67 1.02 7.64
C THR A 63 20.39 2.29 8.06
N PHE A 64 20.44 2.50 9.39
CA PHE A 64 21.48 3.21 10.14
C PHE A 64 22.29 4.25 9.34
N ASP A 65 21.85 5.51 9.36
CA ASP A 65 22.80 6.62 9.35
C ASP A 65 23.45 6.68 10.74
N PRO A 66 24.77 6.47 10.89
CA PRO A 66 25.44 6.45 12.19
C PRO A 66 25.73 7.87 12.71
N ASN A 67 25.07 8.91 12.19
CA ASN A 67 25.29 10.28 12.62
C ASN A 67 24.55 10.55 13.95
N PRO A 68 25.26 10.74 15.09
CA PRO A 68 24.64 10.83 16.41
C PRO A 68 23.96 12.19 16.70
N ASP A 69 24.09 13.19 15.82
CA ASP A 69 23.74 14.59 16.14
C ASP A 69 22.44 15.11 15.47
N SER A 70 21.48 14.23 15.15
CA SER A 70 20.17 14.62 14.62
C SER A 70 19.06 14.44 15.68
N PRO A 71 18.68 15.49 16.42
CA PRO A 71 17.68 15.40 17.47
C PRO A 71 16.30 15.66 16.87
N GLY A 72 15.66 14.65 16.25
CA GLY A 72 14.26 14.83 15.87
C GLY A 72 13.55 13.67 15.18
N ALA A 73 14.20 12.89 14.31
CA ALA A 73 13.48 12.00 13.41
C ALA A 73 13.07 10.64 14.02
N HIS A 74 13.71 10.20 15.11
CA HIS A 74 13.78 8.76 15.41
C HIS A 74 12.65 8.18 16.28
N LYS A 75 11.72 8.99 16.82
CA LYS A 75 10.62 8.48 17.67
C LYS A 75 9.29 8.28 16.92
N SER A 76 8.96 9.10 15.92
CA SER A 76 7.74 8.92 15.12
C SER A 76 7.87 7.76 14.14
N GLN A 77 9.03 7.62 13.50
CA GLN A 77 9.33 6.55 12.56
C GLN A 77 9.14 5.16 13.17
N ARG A 78 9.49 4.94 14.44
CA ARG A 78 9.32 3.64 15.12
C ARG A 78 7.85 3.27 15.39
N ARG A 79 6.98 4.24 15.67
CA ARG A 79 5.54 3.99 15.87
C ARG A 79 4.87 3.65 14.54
N ILE A 80 5.19 4.40 13.49
CA ILE A 80 4.75 4.12 12.13
C ILE A 80 5.27 2.76 11.70
N PHE A 81 6.54 2.42 11.99
CA PHE A 81 7.08 1.09 11.73
C PHE A 81 6.22 0.00 12.36
N LYS A 82 5.87 0.06 13.64
CA LYS A 82 5.05 -1.01 14.24
C LYS A 82 3.64 -1.07 13.65
N VAL A 83 3.05 0.07 13.32
CA VAL A 83 1.69 0.17 12.76
C VAL A 83 1.64 -0.31 11.30
N PHE A 84 2.68 -0.06 10.51
CA PHE A 84 2.70 -0.37 9.09
C PHE A 84 3.51 -1.63 8.74
N TYR A 85 4.51 -2.02 9.54
CA TYR A 85 5.37 -3.17 9.28
C TYR A 85 4.59 -4.49 9.33
N TYR A 86 3.79 -4.74 10.37
CA TYR A 86 3.00 -5.98 10.44
C TYR A 86 1.96 -6.09 9.32
N PRO A 87 1.16 -5.04 8.99
CA PRO A 87 0.26 -5.14 7.85
C PRO A 87 0.99 -5.16 6.51
N ILE A 88 2.13 -4.49 6.32
CA ILE A 88 2.95 -4.60 5.10
C ILE A 88 3.55 -6.02 4.98
N LEU A 89 4.04 -6.62 6.06
CA LEU A 89 4.56 -7.99 6.06
C LEU A 89 3.43 -9.00 5.81
N TYR A 90 2.25 -8.76 6.37
CA TYR A 90 1.04 -9.56 6.12
C TYR A 90 0.54 -9.39 4.67
N MET A 91 0.65 -8.19 4.09
CA MET A 91 0.42 -7.93 2.66
C MET A 91 1.37 -8.75 1.79
N PHE A 92 2.68 -8.71 2.07
CA PHE A 92 3.67 -9.51 1.35
C PHE A 92 3.43 -11.01 1.52
N TYR A 93 3.03 -11.46 2.70
CA TYR A 93 2.66 -12.85 2.95
C TYR A 93 1.43 -13.27 2.14
N ILE A 94 0.37 -12.46 2.10
CA ILE A 94 -0.82 -12.70 1.30
C ILE A 94 -0.46 -12.73 -0.20
N ILE A 95 0.32 -11.78 -0.70
CA ILE A 95 0.78 -11.76 -2.10
C ILE A 95 1.56 -13.05 -2.43
N LYS A 96 2.43 -13.52 -1.52
CA LYS A 96 3.22 -14.74 -1.70
C LYS A 96 2.38 -16.03 -1.62
N VAL A 97 1.34 -16.06 -0.78
CA VAL A 97 0.42 -17.21 -0.62
C VAL A 97 -0.58 -17.30 -1.77
N PHE A 98 -1.06 -16.16 -2.29
CA PHE A 98 -2.05 -16.11 -3.36
C PHE A 98 -1.46 -16.12 -4.78
N ASN A 99 -0.14 -16.17 -4.93
CA ASN A 99 0.58 -16.42 -6.19
C ASN A 99 0.00 -15.67 -7.40
N VAL A 100 -0.03 -14.33 -7.29
CA VAL A 100 -0.18 -13.42 -8.44
C VAL A 100 1.18 -13.18 -9.08
#